data_AF-A0A3N5NBS7-F1
#
_entry.id   AF-A0A3N5NBS7-F1
#
_cell.length_a   1.000
_cell.length_b   1.000
_cell.length_c   1.000
_cell.angle_alpha   90.00
_cell.angle_beta   90.00
_cell.angle_gamma   90.00
#
_symmetry.space_group_name_H-M   'P 1'
#
loop_
_entity.id
_entity.type
_entity.pdbx_description
1 polymer ?
#
loop_
_entity_poly.entity_id
_entity_poly.type
_entity_poly.pdbx_seq_one_letter_code
_entity_poly.pdbx_strand_id
1 'polypeptide(L)'
;MEHMEEKNRNNLFLNDNTANPAPLGLCAFGMTTILLSVHNAGVTGLSSPILAMALFYGGIAQVIVGIMEWKKNNSFGMLTFGSFGFFWISFAAILMLPVLGLAKGPQPVELAVFLAV
;
A
#
# COMPACT_ATOMS: atom_id res chain seq x y z
N MET A 1 -8.44 50.50 -22.74
CA MET A 1 -8.34 49.31 -23.62
C MET A 1 -7.31 48.34 -23.02
N GLU A 2 -7.53 47.87 -21.80
CA GLU A 2 -6.57 46.96 -21.14
C GLU A 2 -7.22 45.99 -20.14
N HIS A 3 -8.57 45.97 -20.05
CA HIS A 3 -9.27 45.17 -19.04
C HIS A 3 -10.07 43.98 -19.62
N MET A 4 -9.87 43.65 -20.89
CA MET A 4 -10.60 42.57 -21.58
C MET A 4 -9.72 41.45 -22.15
N GLU A 5 -8.41 41.43 -21.88
CA GLU A 5 -7.52 40.34 -22.34
C GLU A 5 -7.20 39.29 -21.27
N GLU A 6 -7.47 39.54 -19.98
CA GLU A 6 -7.16 38.57 -18.92
C GLU A 6 -8.19 37.43 -18.80
N LYS A 7 -9.31 37.52 -19.54
CA LYS A 7 -10.42 36.55 -19.50
C LYS A 7 -10.32 35.45 -20.56
N ASN A 8 -9.15 35.23 -21.13
CA ASN A 8 -8.90 34.11 -22.04
C ASN A 8 -7.76 33.19 -21.54
N ARG A 9 -7.68 32.99 -20.22
CA ARG A 9 -6.97 31.80 -19.71
C ARG A 9 -7.78 30.59 -20.13
N ASN A 10 -7.32 29.93 -21.20
CA ASN A 10 -7.85 28.67 -21.71
C ASN A 10 -8.22 27.74 -20.55
N ASN A 11 -9.51 27.64 -20.24
CA ASN A 11 -10.06 26.62 -19.34
C ASN A 11 -10.05 25.27 -20.08
N LEU A 12 -8.87 24.78 -20.42
CA LEU A 12 -8.67 23.39 -20.81
C LEU A 12 -8.97 22.56 -19.56
N PHE A 13 -10.23 22.15 -19.41
CA PHE A 13 -10.62 21.17 -18.41
C PHE A 13 -9.77 19.91 -18.67
N LEU A 14 -8.76 19.68 -17.84
CA LEU A 14 -8.00 18.44 -17.84
C LEU A 14 -8.94 17.34 -17.36
N ASN A 15 -9.59 16.67 -18.32
CA ASN A 15 -10.43 15.52 -18.04
C ASN A 15 -9.52 14.28 -17.86
N ASP A 16 -9.32 13.86 -16.61
CA ASP A 16 -8.57 12.65 -16.31
C ASP A 16 -9.41 11.40 -16.62
N ASN A 17 -9.12 10.78 -17.76
CA ASN A 17 -9.73 9.52 -18.20
C ASN A 17 -8.96 8.27 -17.76
N THR A 18 -7.98 8.38 -16.85
CA THR A 18 -7.26 7.21 -16.35
C THR A 18 -8.14 6.38 -15.42
N ALA A 19 -7.94 5.06 -15.42
CA ALA A 19 -8.71 4.14 -14.58
C ALA A 19 -8.60 4.47 -13.08
N ASN A 20 -9.65 4.17 -12.31
CA ASN A 20 -9.65 4.29 -10.85
C ASN A 20 -8.80 3.16 -10.23
N PRO A 21 -7.69 3.48 -9.52
CA PRO A 21 -6.82 2.46 -8.96
C PRO A 21 -7.27 2.00 -7.56
N ALA A 22 -8.19 2.69 -6.88
CA ALA A 22 -8.65 2.33 -5.54
C ALA A 22 -9.14 0.87 -5.40
N PRO A 23 -9.93 0.30 -6.33
CA PRO A 23 -10.37 -1.09 -6.21
C PRO A 23 -9.19 -2.08 -6.17
N LEU A 24 -8.13 -1.82 -6.94
CA LEU A 24 -6.92 -2.63 -6.92
C LEU A 24 -6.24 -2.56 -5.55
N GLY A 25 -6.13 -1.37 -4.97
CA GLY A 25 -5.55 -1.17 -3.63
C GLY A 25 -6.34 -1.88 -2.54
N LEU A 26 -7.68 -1.86 -2.60
CA LEU A 26 -8.55 -2.55 -1.65
C LEU A 26 -8.44 -4.07 -1.78
N CYS A 27 -8.40 -4.60 -3.01
CA CYS A 27 -8.19 -6.02 -3.26
C CYS A 27 -6.82 -6.49 -2.78
N ALA A 28 -5.77 -5.70 -3.03
CA ALA A 28 -4.41 -5.96 -2.55
C ALA A 28 -4.36 -6.09 -1.02
N PHE A 29 -4.94 -5.12 -0.32
CA PHE A 29 -5.02 -5.14 1.13
C PHE A 29 -5.85 -6.31 1.65
N GLY A 30 -7.06 -6.47 1.11
CA GLY A 30 -8.04 -7.45 1.58
C GLY A 30 -7.56 -8.89 1.40
N MET A 31 -7.05 -9.24 0.22
CA MET A 31 -6.57 -10.61 -0.04
C MET A 31 -5.34 -10.96 0.80
N THR A 32 -4.40 -10.03 0.96
CA THR A 32 -3.21 -10.26 1.78
C THR A 32 -3.60 -10.42 3.26
N THR A 33 -4.54 -9.61 3.75
CA THR A 33 -5.08 -9.71 5.11
C THR A 33 -5.80 -11.03 5.34
N ILE A 34 -6.66 -11.47 4.42
CA ILE A 34 -7.37 -12.74 4.50
C ILE A 34 -6.37 -13.89 4.60
N LEU A 35 -5.35 -13.90 3.74
CA LEU A 35 -4.33 -14.95 3.73
C LEU A 35 -3.56 -15.01 5.05
N LEU A 36 -3.15 -13.85 5.60
CA LEU A 36 -2.51 -13.79 6.92
C LEU A 36 -3.46 -14.23 8.04
N SER A 37 -4.74 -13.87 7.95
CA SER A 37 -5.76 -14.26 8.93
C SER A 37 -6.02 -15.76 8.95
N VAL A 38 -5.99 -16.41 7.78
CA VAL A 38 -6.08 -17.89 7.66
C VAL A 38 -4.90 -18.56 8.35
N HIS A 39 -3.69 -18.00 8.22
CA HIS A 39 -2.53 -18.45 8.99
C HIS A 39 -2.71 -18.23 10.49
N ASN A 40 -3.16 -17.04 10.92
CA ASN A 40 -3.38 -16.72 12.32
C ASN A 40 -4.48 -17.60 12.95
N ALA A 41 -5.45 -18.07 12.17
CA ALA A 41 -6.46 -19.04 12.58
C ALA A 41 -5.93 -20.48 12.69
N GLY A 42 -4.65 -20.73 12.40
CA GLY A 42 -3.99 -22.03 12.50
C GLY A 42 -4.28 -22.98 11.34
N VAL A 43 -4.89 -22.51 10.25
CA VAL A 43 -5.26 -23.36 9.10
C VAL A 43 -4.05 -23.69 8.22
N THR A 44 -3.13 -22.73 8.04
CA THR A 44 -1.90 -22.90 7.24
C THR A 44 -0.68 -22.39 8.00
N GLY A 45 0.52 -22.92 7.71
CA GLY A 45 1.77 -22.40 8.27
C GLY A 45 2.21 -21.07 7.64
N LEU A 46 3.05 -20.31 8.36
CA LEU A 46 3.67 -19.09 7.82
C LEU A 46 4.69 -19.50 6.76
N SER A 47 4.35 -19.29 5.49
CA SER A 47 5.09 -19.83 4.36
C SER A 47 5.24 -18.79 3.24
N SER A 48 5.97 -19.15 2.18
CA SER A 48 6.29 -18.27 1.06
C SER A 48 5.10 -17.55 0.40
N PRO A 49 3.86 -18.11 0.34
CA PRO A 49 2.73 -17.38 -0.24
C PRO A 49 2.36 -16.10 0.52
N ILE A 50 2.42 -16.13 1.87
CA ILE A 50 2.11 -14.95 2.71
C ILE A 50 3.17 -13.87 2.49
N LEU A 51 4.45 -14.25 2.50
CA LEU A 51 5.55 -13.33 2.24
C LEU A 51 5.48 -12.74 0.84
N ALA A 52 5.18 -13.54 -0.18
CA ALA A 52 5.04 -13.07 -1.55
C ALA A 52 3.87 -12.08 -1.70
N MET A 53 2.72 -12.38 -1.10
CA MET A 53 1.55 -11.49 -1.11
C MET A 53 1.83 -10.18 -0.37
N ALA A 54 2.49 -10.24 0.79
CA ALA A 54 2.90 -9.06 1.55
C ALA A 54 3.89 -8.17 0.77
N LEU A 55 4.87 -8.75 0.07
CA LEU A 55 5.83 -7.95 -0.69
C LEU A 55 5.24 -7.36 -1.96
N PHE A 56 4.58 -8.17 -2.78
CA PHE A 56 4.23 -7.77 -4.14
C PHE A 56 2.84 -7.17 -4.24
N TYR A 57 1.85 -7.76 -3.59
CA TYR A 57 0.46 -7.38 -3.78
C TYR A 57 -0.01 -6.39 -2.71
N GLY A 58 -0.12 -6.83 -1.46
CA GLY A 58 -0.37 -5.93 -0.32
C GLY A 58 0.73 -4.88 -0.14
N GLY A 59 1.93 -5.11 -0.68
CA GLY A 59 3.06 -4.19 -0.63
C GLY A 59 3.19 -3.30 -1.86
N ILE A 60 4.06 -3.67 -2.79
CA ILE A 60 4.49 -2.85 -3.94
C ILE A 60 3.30 -2.38 -4.78
N ALA A 61 2.37 -3.28 -5.15
CA ALA A 61 1.22 -2.89 -5.95
C ALA A 61 0.34 -1.87 -5.22
N GLN A 62 0.16 -2.01 -3.91
CA GLN A 62 -0.61 -1.09 -3.09
C GLN A 62 0.09 0.29 -2.95
N VAL A 63 1.42 0.31 -2.82
CA VAL A 63 2.20 1.58 -2.88
C VAL A 63 2.01 2.28 -4.23
N ILE A 64 2.08 1.53 -5.34
CA ILE A 64 1.85 2.08 -6.68
C ILE A 64 0.45 2.68 -6.78
N VAL A 65 -0.58 1.99 -6.25
CA VAL A 65 -1.95 2.54 -6.20
C VAL A 65 -1.99 3.85 -5.41
N GLY A 66 -1.31 3.95 -4.26
CA GLY A 66 -1.21 5.21 -3.51
C GLY A 66 -0.61 6.36 -4.32
N ILE A 67 0.44 6.08 -5.11
CA ILE A 67 1.04 7.07 -6.03
C ILE A 67 0.05 7.46 -7.15
N MET A 68 -0.74 6.52 -7.65
CA MET A 68 -1.76 6.79 -8.66
C MET A 68 -2.92 7.64 -8.09
N GLU A 69 -3.32 7.42 -6.84
CA GLU A 69 -4.33 8.23 -6.14
C GLU A 69 -3.85 9.68 -5.91
N TRP A 70 -2.56 9.88 -5.64
CA TRP A 70 -1.97 11.23 -5.58
C TRP A 70 -2.19 12.00 -6.89
N LYS A 71 -1.95 11.35 -8.04
CA LYS A 71 -2.17 11.95 -9.37
C LYS A 71 -3.64 12.27 -9.65
N LYS A 72 -4.57 11.62 -8.95
CA LYS A 72 -6.01 11.85 -9.00
C LYS A 72 -6.51 12.88 -7.99
N ASN A 73 -5.61 13.56 -7.28
CA ASN A 73 -5.93 14.47 -6.18
C ASN A 73 -6.72 13.81 -5.03
N ASN A 74 -6.58 12.50 -4.86
CA ASN A 74 -7.18 11.77 -3.75
C ASN A 74 -6.15 11.58 -2.62
N SER A 75 -6.07 12.57 -1.73
CA SER A 75 -5.14 12.54 -0.60
C SER A 75 -5.42 11.40 0.37
N PHE A 76 -6.70 11.03 0.54
CA PHE A 76 -7.07 9.89 1.39
C PHE A 76 -6.54 8.58 0.80
N GLY A 77 -6.83 8.31 -0.47
CA GLY A 77 -6.34 7.12 -1.16
C GLY A 77 -4.81 7.04 -1.18
N MET A 78 -4.14 8.16 -1.43
CA MET A 78 -2.67 8.24 -1.38
C MET A 78 -2.13 7.82 -0.02
N LEU A 79 -2.64 8.40 1.07
CA LEU A 79 -2.19 8.11 2.43
C LEU A 79 -2.52 6.67 2.82
N THR A 80 -3.75 6.22 2.57
CA THR A 80 -4.23 4.90 2.96
C THR A 80 -3.47 3.79 2.23
N PHE A 81 -3.41 3.82 0.89
CA PHE A 81 -2.75 2.76 0.13
C PHE A 81 -1.23 2.83 0.24
N GLY A 82 -0.64 4.02 0.29
CA GLY A 82 0.78 4.19 0.53
C GLY A 82 1.21 3.60 1.88
N SER A 83 0.55 4.01 2.97
CA SER A 83 0.89 3.55 4.32
C SER A 83 0.69 2.06 4.50
N PHE A 84 -0.45 1.50 4.10
CA PHE A 84 -0.68 0.05 4.20
C PHE A 84 0.22 -0.76 3.26
N GLY A 85 0.58 -0.21 2.10
CA GLY A 85 1.58 -0.80 1.21
C GLY A 85 2.94 -0.94 1.89
N PHE A 86 3.44 0.14 2.49
CA PHE A 86 4.70 0.09 3.23
C PHE A 86 4.62 -0.71 4.53
N PHE A 87 3.46 -0.80 5.18
CA PHE A 87 3.24 -1.71 6.29
C PHE A 87 3.51 -3.17 5.87
N TRP A 88 2.92 -3.64 4.76
CA TRP A 88 3.11 -5.01 4.29
C TRP A 88 4.56 -5.31 3.87
N ILE A 89 5.23 -4.36 3.21
CA ILE A 89 6.66 -4.48 2.87
C ILE A 89 7.50 -4.55 4.14
N SER A 90 7.22 -3.71 5.13
CA SER A 90 7.93 -3.70 6.42
C SER A 90 7.70 -5.00 7.19
N PHE A 91 6.47 -5.51 7.22
CA PHE A 91 6.13 -6.79 7.83
C PHE A 91 6.92 -7.95 7.18
N ALA A 92 6.96 -8.01 5.85
CA ALA A 92 7.77 -9.00 5.16
C ALA A 92 9.28 -8.84 5.44
N ALA A 93 9.78 -7.61 5.48
CA ALA A 93 11.18 -7.33 5.80
C ALA A 93 11.55 -7.80 7.21
N ILE A 94 10.71 -7.56 8.22
CA ILE A 94 10.90 -8.03 9.60
C ILE A 94 11.08 -9.55 9.64
N LEU A 95 10.32 -10.29 8.82
CA LEU A 95 10.42 -11.75 8.73
C LEU A 95 11.66 -12.22 7.94
N MET A 96 12.13 -11.44 6.96
CA MET A 96 13.27 -11.79 6.10
C MET A 96 14.63 -11.42 6.69
N LEU A 97 14.74 -10.30 7.41
CA LEU A 97 16.01 -9.78 7.94
C LEU A 97 16.80 -10.81 8.77
N PRO A 98 16.17 -11.66 9.63
CA PRO A 98 16.88 -12.70 10.37
C PRO A 98 17.39 -13.82 9.48
N VAL A 99 16.61 -14.21 8.47
CA VAL A 99 16.99 -15.26 7.51
C VAL A 99 18.17 -14.80 6.63
N LEU A 100 18.23 -13.50 6.33
CA LEU A 100 19.33 -12.89 5.58
C LEU A 100 20.56 -12.58 6.44
N GLY A 101 20.51 -12.81 7.76
CA GLY A 101 21.60 -12.49 8.69
C GLY A 101 21.82 -10.98 8.92
N LEU A 102 20.82 -10.15 8.59
CA LEU A 102 20.91 -8.68 8.67
C LEU A 102 20.43 -8.13 10.01
N ALA A 103 19.55 -8.85 10.73
CA ALA A 103 19.07 -8.47 12.05
C ALA A 103 18.71 -9.72 12.89
N LYS A 104 18.45 -9.54 14.18
CA LYS A 104 17.84 -10.59 15.02
C LYS A 104 16.33 -10.65 14.76
N GLY A 105 15.73 -11.81 14.99
CA GLY A 105 14.27 -11.96 14.94
C GLY A 105 13.59 -11.08 15.99
N PRO A 106 12.40 -10.52 15.67
CA PRO A 106 11.70 -9.63 16.58
C PRO A 106 11.27 -10.38 17.85
N GLN A 107 11.38 -9.73 19.00
CA GLN A 107 10.72 -10.22 20.21
C GLN A 107 9.19 -10.09 20.06
N PRO A 108 8.39 -10.94 20.73
CA PRO A 108 6.93 -10.87 20.63
C PRO A 108 6.35 -9.48 20.94
N VAL A 109 6.93 -8.79 21.92
CA VAL A 109 6.52 -7.41 22.29
C VAL A 109 6.86 -6.39 21.20
N GLU A 110 8.01 -6.53 20.53
CA GLU A 110 8.42 -5.62 19.45
C GLU A 110 7.48 -5.77 18.24
N LEU A 111 7.15 -7.01 17.88
CA LEU A 111 6.20 -7.28 16.81
C LEU A 111 4.79 -6.79 17.17
N ALA A 112 4.36 -6.95 18.42
CA ALA A 112 3.07 -6.44 18.87
C ALA A 112 2.99 -4.91 18.78
N VAL A 113 4.04 -4.19 19.17
CA VAL A 113 4.10 -2.73 19.03
C VAL A 113 4.10 -2.31 17.56
N PHE A 114 4.83 -3.01 16.70
CA PHE A 114 4.80 -2.78 15.25
C PHE A 114 3.40 -2.95 14.65
N LEU A 115 2.63 -3.93 15.09
CA LEU A 115 1.26 -4.17 14.61
C LEU A 115 0.23 -3.18 15.18
N ALA A 116 0.57 -2.42 16.22
CA ALA A 116 -0.33 -1.48 16.87
C ALA A 116 -0.31 -0.08 16.25
N VAL A 117 0.66 0.21 15.39
CA VAL A 117 0.86 1.50 14.71
C VAL A 117 0.46 1.42 13.24
#